data_AF-A0A7J3AC65-F1
#
_entry.id   AF-A0A7J3AC65-F1
#
_cell.length_a   1.000
_cell.length_b   1.000
_cell.length_c   1.000
_cell.angle_alpha   90.00
_cell.angle_beta   90.00
_cell.angle_gamma   90.00
#
_symmetry.space_group_name_H-M   'P 1'
#
loop_
_entity.id
_entity.type
_entity.pdbx_description
1 polymer ?
#
loop_
_entity_poly.entity_id
_entity_poly.type
_entity_poly.pdbx_seq_one_letter_code
_entity_poly.pdbx_strand_id
1 'polypeptide(L)' 'MRNALEGKKQIIDVEDNYTAQLGGIIKEATGIAPNHYVLKYTGRPMTATEVYHAIKAVLTGNAAEREVLTFGA' A
#
# COMPACT_ATOMS: atom_id res chain seq x y z
N MET A 1 -12.34 8.88 10.12
CA MET A 1 -11.19 8.46 9.28
C MET A 1 -9.86 8.86 9.91
N ARG A 2 -9.55 10.15 10.10
CA ARG A 2 -8.29 10.62 10.71
C ARG A 2 -7.89 9.89 12.00
N ASN A 3 -8.82 9.74 12.95
CA ASN A 3 -8.54 9.06 14.23
C ASN A 3 -8.09 7.59 14.08
N ALA A 4 -8.42 6.92 12.97
CA ALA A 4 -7.96 5.55 12.71
C ALA A 4 -6.49 5.50 12.28
N LEU A 5 -5.99 6.59 11.70
CA LEU A 5 -4.66 6.71 11.11
C LEU A 5 -3.67 7.49 12.00
N GLU A 6 -4.18 8.41 12.81
CA GLU A 6 -3.37 9.25 13.68
C GLU A 6 -2.57 8.42 14.69
N GLY A 7 -1.27 8.71 14.80
CA GLY A 7 -0.35 8.01 15.69
C GLY A 7 0.03 6.58 15.27
N LYS A 8 -0.43 6.08 14.11
CA LYS A 8 0.00 4.78 13.59
C LYS A 8 1.43 4.85 13.09
N LYS A 9 2.25 3.87 13.47
CA LYS A 9 3.65 3.75 13.05
C LYS A 9 3.81 3.38 11.57
N GLN A 10 2.84 2.63 11.05
CA GLN A 10 2.84 2.08 9.71
C GLN A 10 1.42 2.18 9.15
N ILE A 11 1.29 2.88 8.04
CA ILE A 11 0.07 2.95 7.23
C ILE A 11 0.46 2.43 5.84
N ILE A 12 -0.11 1.29 5.47
CA ILE A 12 0.19 0.59 4.21
C ILE A 12 -1.04 0.67 3.33
N ASP A 13 -0.91 1.33 2.18
CA ASP A 13 -1.94 1.35 1.16
C ASP A 13 -1.81 0.12 0.26
N VAL A 14 -2.92 -0.54 -0.07
CA VAL A 14 -2.94 -1.74 -0.90
C VAL A 14 -4.03 -1.58 -1.95
N GLU A 15 -3.64 -1.36 -3.20
CA GLU A 15 -4.59 -1.01 -4.26
C GLU A 15 -4.16 -1.40 -5.68
N ASP A 16 -5.15 -1.67 -6.53
CA ASP A 16 -4.97 -2.05 -7.94
C ASP A 16 -4.91 -0.80 -8.86
N ASN A 17 -3.93 0.08 -8.65
CA ASN A 17 -3.65 1.17 -9.60
C ASN A 17 -2.20 1.67 -9.52
N TYR A 18 -1.78 2.41 -10.55
CA TYR A 18 -0.42 2.93 -10.65
C TYR A 18 -0.16 4.15 -9.77
N THR A 19 -1.10 5.10 -9.69
CA THR A 19 -0.84 6.42 -9.11
C THR A 19 -1.04 6.51 -7.60
N ALA A 20 -1.50 5.43 -6.98
CA ALA A 20 -1.94 5.37 -5.60
C ALA A 20 -3.09 6.34 -5.24
N GLN A 21 -4.21 6.24 -5.98
CA GLN A 21 -5.29 7.23 -5.91
C GLN A 21 -5.99 7.24 -4.55
N LEU A 22 -6.17 6.08 -3.91
CA LEU A 22 -6.77 6.01 -2.58
C LEU A 22 -5.91 6.74 -1.56
N GLY A 23 -4.60 6.50 -1.56
CA GLY A 23 -3.64 7.21 -0.72
C GLY A 23 -3.69 8.73 -0.90
N GLY A 24 -3.88 9.19 -2.14
CA GLY A 24 -4.11 10.60 -2.46
C GLY A 24 -5.36 11.17 -1.77
N ILE A 25 -6.51 10.48 -1.91
CA ILE A 25 -7.78 10.89 -1.30
C ILE A 25 -7.69 10.86 0.24
N ILE A 26 -7.05 9.85 0.83
CA ILE A 26 -6.84 9.75 2.27
C ILE A 26 -6.00 10.94 2.77
N LYS A 27 -4.92 11.28 2.07
CA LYS A 27 -4.07 12.42 2.38
C LYS A 27 -4.83 13.74 2.28
N GLU A 28 -5.61 13.93 1.23
CA GLU A 28 -6.45 15.14 1.06
C GLU A 28 -7.44 15.29 2.21
N ALA A 29 -8.17 14.23 2.55
CA ALA A 29 -9.24 14.28 3.54
C ALA A 29 -8.74 14.35 4.99
N THR A 30 -7.55 13.82 5.28
CA THR A 30 -7.07 13.65 6.67
C THR A 30 -5.78 14.40 6.99
N GLY A 31 -5.03 14.83 5.97
CA GLY A 31 -3.66 15.34 6.10
C GLY A 31 -2.61 14.25 6.36
N ILE A 32 -3.01 12.98 6.46
CA ILE A 32 -2.12 11.85 6.77
C ILE A 32 -1.93 11.00 5.51
N ALA A 33 -0.69 10.82 5.08
CA ALA A 33 -0.34 9.98 3.95
C ALA A 33 0.06 8.56 4.40
N PRO A 34 -0.22 7.51 3.59
CA PRO A 34 0.41 6.20 3.77
C PRO A 34 1.94 6.29 3.72
N ASN A 35 2.60 5.43 4.50
CA ASN A 35 4.06 5.32 4.53
C ASN A 35 4.58 4.36 3.45
N HIS A 36 3.77 3.37 3.10
CA HIS A 36 4.11 2.35 2.10
C HIS A 36 2.92 2.09 1.20
N TYR A 37 3.21 1.67 -0.03
CA TYR A 37 2.22 1.36 -1.06
C TYR A 37 2.51 -0.02 -1.63
N VAL A 38 1.52 -0.89 -1.63
CA VAL A 38 1.52 -2.18 -2.33
C VAL A 38 0.57 -2.04 -3.51
N LEU A 39 1.14 -1.95 -4.70
CA LEU A 39 0.42 -1.60 -5.91
C LEU A 39 0.44 -2.75 -6.90
N LYS A 40 -0.66 -2.92 -7.62
CA LYS A 40 -0.69 -3.82 -8.78
C LYS A 40 -1.43 -3.14 -9.92
N TYR A 41 -0.87 -3.25 -11.12
CA TYR A 41 -1.44 -2.62 -12.31
C TYR A 41 -1.17 -3.47 -13.55
N THR A 42 -1.11 -4.80 -13.37
CA THR A 42 -0.91 -5.79 -14.44
C THR A 42 -2.23 -6.25 -15.06
N GLY A 43 -3.37 -5.84 -14.51
CA GLY A 43 -4.69 -6.33 -14.90
C GLY A 43 -5.07 -7.70 -14.31
N ARG A 44 -4.20 -8.29 -13.47
CA ARG A 44 -4.50 -9.51 -12.69
C ARG A 44 -4.81 -9.16 -11.24
N PRO A 45 -5.73 -9.89 -10.58
CA PRO A 45 -5.95 -9.73 -9.15
C PRO A 45 -4.67 -9.94 -8.33
N MET A 46 -4.54 -9.24 -7.22
CA MET A 46 -3.53 -9.56 -6.20
C MET A 46 -3.83 -10.94 -5.59
N THR A 47 -2.80 -11.77 -5.46
CA THR A 47 -2.89 -13.02 -4.71
C THR A 47 -2.63 -12.77 -3.22
N ALA A 48 -3.21 -13.60 -2.35
CA ALA A 48 -2.93 -13.53 -0.91
C ALA A 48 -1.43 -13.69 -0.60
N THR A 49 -0.72 -14.51 -1.38
CA THR A 49 0.73 -14.72 -1.26
C THR A 49 1.52 -13.46 -1.58
N GLU A 50 1.21 -12.77 -2.69
CA GLU A 50 1.86 -11.49 -3.03
C GLU A 50 1.68 -10.46 -1.92
N VAL A 51 0.45 -10.28 -1.45
CA VAL A 51 0.12 -9.30 -0.40
C VAL A 51 0.82 -9.68 0.91
N TYR A 52 0.84 -10.96 1.28
CA TYR A 52 1.54 -11.45 2.46
C TYR A 52 3.03 -11.09 2.43
N HIS A 53 3.71 -11.38 1.31
CA HIS A 53 5.14 -11.09 1.18
C HIS A 53 5.42 -9.59 1.20
N ALA A 54 4.62 -8.78 0.52
CA ALA A 54 4.77 -7.32 0.50
C ALA A 54 4.59 -6.71 1.91
N ILE A 55 3.51 -7.08 2.62
CA ILE A 55 3.28 -6.61 3.99
C ILE A 55 4.41 -7.06 4.92
N LYS A 56 4.87 -8.31 4.81
CA LYS A 56 5.99 -8.81 5.61
C LYS A 56 7.29 -8.04 5.33
N ALA A 57 7.57 -7.69 4.09
CA ALA A 57 8.73 -6.90 3.72
C ALA A 57 8.67 -5.50 4.39
N VAL A 58 7.51 -4.85 4.35
CA VAL A 58 7.29 -3.55 5.02
C VAL A 58 7.52 -3.66 6.52
N LEU A 59 6.90 -4.64 7.18
CA LEU A 59 7.00 -4.82 8.63
C LEU A 59 8.40 -5.19 9.12
N THR A 60 9.24 -5.76 8.24
CA THR A 60 10.64 -6.13 8.56
C THR A 60 11.65 -5.06 8.15
N GLY A 61 11.20 -3.92 7.60
CA GLY A 61 12.07 -2.83 7.15
C GLY A 61 12.85 -3.14 5.88
N ASN A 62 12.41 -4.14 5.11
CA ASN A 62 13.08 -4.62 3.89
C ASN A 62 12.34 -4.22 2.60
N ALA A 63 11.26 -3.43 2.70
CA ALA A 63 10.50 -2.97 1.55
C ALA A 63 10.91 -1.55 1.12
N ALA A 64 10.73 -1.28 -0.17
CA ALA A 64 10.71 0.08 -0.68
C ALA A 64 9.45 0.83 -0.18
N GLU A 65 9.40 2.14 -0.40
CA GLU A 65 8.17 2.91 -0.19
C GLU A 65 7.03 2.38 -1.08
N ARG A 66 7.36 1.91 -2.29
CA ARG A 66 6.41 1.39 -3.28
C ARG A 66 6.82 0.00 -3.73
N GLU A 67 6.03 -0.99 -3.36
CA GLU A 67 6.14 -2.38 -3.81
C GLU A 67 5.16 -2.62 -4.95
N VAL A 68 5.67 -3.11 -6.09
CA VAL A 68 4.84 -3.40 -7.27
C VAL A 68 4.71 -4.90 -7.44
N LEU A 69 3.48 -5.39 -7.32
CA LEU A 69 3.15 -6.80 -7.48
C LEU A 69 3.06 -7.15 -8.97
N THR A 70 3.68 -8.27 -9.35
CA THR A 70 3.84 -8.65 -10.77
C THR A 70 3.47 -10.10 -11.07
N PHE A 71 2.99 -10.89 -10.08
CA PHE A 71 2.67 -12.29 -10.33
C PHE A 71 1.50 -12.43 -11.31
N GLY A 72 1.67 -13.35 -12.27
CA GLY A 72 0.68 -13.65 -13.32
C GLY A 72 0.62 -12.63 -14.46
N ALA A 73 1.52 -11.65 -14.48
CA ALA A 73 1.73 -10.75 -15.60
C ALA A 73 2.25 -11.48 -16.84
#